data_AF-A0A1V6BPV6-F1
#
_entry.id   AF-A0A1V6BPV6-F1
#
_cell.length_a   1.000
_cell.length_b   1.000
_cell.length_c   1.000
_cell.angle_alpha   90.00
_cell.angle_beta   90.00
_cell.angle_gamma   90.00
#
_symmetry.space_group_name_H-M   'P 1'
#
loop_
_entity.id
_entity.type
_entity.pdbx_description
1 polymer ?
#
loop_
_entity_poly.entity_id
_entity_poly.type
_entity_poly.pdbx_seq_one_letter_code
_entity_poly.pdbx_strand_id
1 'polypeptide(L)'
;MKFKFCFILIMFVLSLWGCALPRNINFDKRLFDENYNKWKSLNISNYTFTYRSFGFSRCIVDIVIKNNNVYDCSRDGYDGYEDNCKNIDGYFDGILSFYNEYNGKSYTDQEMFYTDIVVKYNKEYGFPESWYYDYYCPYNLAVDGNFDFKISNFDLTGD
;
A
#
# COMPACT_ATOMS: atom_id res chain seq x y z
N MET A 1 39.87 -39.31 -8.72
CA MET A 1 38.49 -39.42 -8.17
C MET A 1 38.10 -38.30 -7.20
N LYS A 2 39.01 -37.74 -6.38
CA LYS A 2 38.66 -36.72 -5.36
C LYS A 2 38.15 -35.37 -5.92
N PHE A 3 38.67 -34.92 -7.08
CA PHE A 3 38.25 -33.65 -7.71
C PHE A 3 36.80 -33.64 -8.22
N LYS A 4 36.29 -34.78 -8.70
CA LYS A 4 34.91 -34.88 -9.19
C LYS A 4 33.89 -34.81 -8.05
N PHE A 5 34.27 -35.25 -6.85
CA PHE A 5 33.39 -35.26 -5.67
C PHE A 5 33.21 -33.84 -5.09
N CYS A 6 34.28 -33.03 -5.05
CA CYS A 6 34.17 -31.62 -4.63
C CYS A 6 33.28 -30.80 -5.56
N PHE A 7 33.34 -31.04 -6.87
CA PHE A 7 32.54 -30.29 -7.85
C PHE A 7 31.03 -30.59 -7.71
N ILE A 8 30.67 -31.84 -7.45
CA ILE A 8 29.29 -32.26 -7.18
C ILE A 8 28.79 -31.65 -5.86
N LEU A 9 29.63 -31.60 -4.83
CA LEU A 9 29.27 -31.00 -3.54
C LEU A 9 28.99 -29.50 -3.67
N ILE A 10 29.81 -28.76 -4.43
CA ILE A 10 29.63 -27.32 -4.67
C ILE A 10 28.33 -27.06 -5.46
N MET A 11 28.06 -27.85 -6.51
CA MET A 11 26.80 -27.76 -7.26
C MET A 11 25.58 -28.05 -6.39
N PHE A 12 25.67 -29.03 -5.50
CA PHE A 12 24.59 -29.39 -4.58
C PHE A 12 24.36 -28.28 -3.53
N VAL A 13 25.42 -27.69 -2.99
CA VAL A 13 25.33 -26.55 -2.06
C VAL A 13 24.75 -25.31 -2.76
N LEU A 14 25.11 -25.04 -4.02
CA LEU A 14 24.54 -23.93 -4.80
C LEU A 14 23.06 -24.16 -5.15
N SER A 15 22.62 -25.41 -5.34
CA SER A 15 21.22 -25.74 -5.61
C SER A 15 20.30 -25.71 -4.38
N LEU A 16 20.87 -25.73 -3.17
CA LEU A 16 20.12 -25.68 -1.91
C LEU A 16 19.77 -24.25 -1.47
N TRP A 17 20.29 -23.24 -2.17
CA TRP A 17 19.96 -21.84 -1.95
C TRP A 17 18.97 -21.46 -3.04
N GLY A 18 17.68 -21.61 -2.78
CA GLY A 18 16.68 -20.88 -3.55
C GLY A 18 17.03 -19.41 -3.46
N CYS A 19 17.67 -18.86 -4.50
CA CYS A 19 18.17 -17.51 -4.46
C CYS A 19 16.99 -16.56 -4.26
N ALA A 20 16.93 -15.88 -3.12
CA ALA A 20 16.00 -14.78 -2.96
C ALA A 20 16.40 -13.70 -3.97
N LEU A 21 15.48 -13.32 -4.85
CA LEU A 21 15.70 -12.31 -5.87
C LEU A 21 14.97 -11.03 -5.51
N PRO A 22 15.58 -9.85 -5.73
CA PRO A 22 14.90 -8.58 -5.51
C PRO A 22 13.69 -8.48 -6.44
N ARG A 23 12.55 -8.09 -5.88
CA ARG A 23 11.33 -7.81 -6.63
C ARG A 23 11.01 -6.32 -6.51
N ASN A 24 10.81 -5.68 -7.65
CA ASN A 24 10.38 -4.28 -7.70
C ASN A 24 8.86 -4.23 -7.80
N ILE A 25 8.28 -3.26 -7.11
CA ILE A 25 6.86 -2.95 -7.18
C ILE A 25 6.65 -1.98 -8.34
N ASN A 26 5.70 -2.28 -9.20
CA ASN A 26 5.23 -1.36 -10.21
C ASN A 26 4.38 -0.27 -9.54
N PHE A 27 4.90 0.95 -9.53
CA PHE A 27 4.25 2.12 -8.93
C PHE A 27 4.59 3.36 -9.75
N ASP A 28 3.58 4.06 -10.26
CA ASP A 28 3.77 5.32 -10.98
C ASP A 28 4.08 6.46 -10.00
N LYS A 29 5.32 6.48 -9.51
CA LYS A 29 5.80 7.48 -8.55
C LYS A 29 5.68 8.91 -9.10
N ARG A 30 5.84 9.10 -10.41
CA ARG A 30 5.71 10.42 -11.01
C ARG A 30 4.27 10.93 -10.90
N LEU A 31 3.30 10.11 -11.29
CA LEU A 31 1.89 10.48 -11.16
C LEU A 31 1.49 10.69 -9.69
N PHE A 32 2.03 9.90 -8.78
CA PHE A 32 1.86 10.09 -7.34
C PHE A 32 2.39 11.46 -6.87
N ASP A 33 3.64 11.80 -7.20
CA ASP A 33 4.26 13.07 -6.83
C ASP A 33 3.48 14.26 -7.44
N GLU A 34 3.03 14.16 -8.69
CA GLU A 34 2.21 15.18 -9.37
C GLU A 34 0.89 15.43 -8.62
N ASN A 35 0.19 14.37 -8.24
CA ASN A 35 -1.09 14.46 -7.53
C ASN A 35 -0.94 14.91 -6.08
N TYR A 36 0.14 14.49 -5.40
CA TYR A 36 0.44 14.98 -4.06
C TYR A 36 0.74 16.48 -4.07
N ASN A 37 1.56 16.96 -5.01
CA ASN A 37 1.83 18.38 -5.17
C ASN A 37 0.56 19.19 -5.49
N LYS A 38 -0.34 18.63 -6.30
CA LYS A 38 -1.64 19.23 -6.58
C LYS A 38 -2.50 19.33 -5.32
N TRP A 39 -2.59 18.27 -4.52
CA TRP A 39 -3.33 18.29 -3.27
C TRP A 39 -2.76 19.35 -2.30
N LYS A 40 -1.43 19.37 -2.12
CA LYS A 40 -0.76 20.31 -1.21
C LYS A 40 -0.92 21.77 -1.65
N SER A 41 -0.98 22.07 -2.95
CA SER A 41 -1.10 23.45 -3.44
C SER A 41 -2.48 24.08 -3.19
N LEU A 42 -3.51 23.27 -2.94
CA LEU A 42 -4.86 23.75 -2.64
C LEU A 42 -4.97 24.34 -1.23
N ASN A 43 -4.05 23.98 -0.32
CA ASN A 43 -4.00 24.47 1.06
C ASN A 43 -5.34 24.31 1.81
N ILE A 44 -6.03 23.20 1.58
CA ILE A 44 -7.31 22.86 2.21
C ILE A 44 -7.04 22.36 3.64
N SER A 45 -7.65 22.99 4.63
CA SER A 45 -7.47 22.66 6.05
C SER A 45 -8.69 22.06 6.73
N ASN A 46 -9.87 22.20 6.15
CA ASN A 46 -11.14 21.79 6.75
C ASN A 46 -11.97 20.98 5.74
N TYR A 47 -12.25 19.72 6.05
CA TYR A 47 -12.99 18.82 5.19
C TYR A 47 -13.45 17.57 5.94
N THR A 48 -14.38 16.84 5.35
CA THR A 48 -14.82 15.52 5.81
C THR A 48 -14.69 14.50 4.70
N PHE A 49 -14.55 13.24 5.06
CA PHE A 49 -14.60 12.12 4.12
C PHE A 49 -14.82 10.79 4.83
N THR A 50 -15.21 9.78 4.07
CA THR A 50 -15.32 8.39 4.49
C THR A 50 -14.19 7.59 3.87
N TYR A 51 -13.33 7.01 4.70
CA TYR A 51 -12.38 5.97 4.31
C TYR A 51 -13.02 4.58 4.41
N ARG A 52 -12.69 3.70 3.45
CA ARG A 52 -13.10 2.29 3.46
C ARG A 52 -11.92 1.40 3.12
N SER A 53 -11.75 0.34 3.90
CA SER A 53 -10.83 -0.76 3.65
C SER A 53 -11.66 -2.00 3.33
N PHE A 54 -11.51 -2.51 2.11
CA PHE A 54 -12.12 -3.75 1.64
C PHE A 54 -11.01 -4.80 1.58
N GLY A 55 -10.83 -5.47 2.72
CA GLY A 55 -9.95 -6.63 2.90
C GLY A 55 -10.58 -7.61 3.89
N PHE A 56 -9.76 -8.29 4.69
CA PHE A 56 -10.20 -9.36 5.60
C PHE A 56 -11.26 -8.95 6.63
N SER A 57 -11.23 -7.70 7.12
CA SER A 57 -12.02 -7.32 8.28
C SER A 57 -12.93 -6.10 8.05
N ARG A 58 -13.01 -5.61 6.80
CA ARG A 58 -13.87 -4.49 6.31
C ARG A 58 -14.04 -3.35 7.32
N CYS A 59 -13.35 -2.25 7.09
CA CYS A 59 -13.41 -1.10 7.98
C CYS A 59 -13.97 0.11 7.24
N ILE A 60 -14.91 0.82 7.87
CA ILE A 60 -15.45 2.10 7.41
C ILE A 60 -15.13 3.14 8.47
N VAL A 61 -14.55 4.26 8.06
CA VAL A 61 -14.12 5.33 8.96
C VAL A 61 -14.61 6.66 8.41
N ASP A 62 -15.47 7.34 9.15
CA ASP A 62 -15.85 8.72 8.85
C ASP A 62 -14.94 9.68 9.62
N ILE A 63 -14.33 10.61 8.90
CA ILE A 63 -13.23 11.45 9.40
C ILE A 63 -13.60 12.92 9.18
N VAL A 64 -13.41 13.71 10.23
CA VAL A 64 -13.55 15.16 10.22
C VAL A 64 -12.19 15.80 10.44
N ILE A 65 -11.74 16.61 9.48
CA ILE A 65 -10.48 17.35 9.56
C ILE A 65 -10.79 18.80 9.87
N LYS A 66 -10.14 19.34 10.91
CA LYS A 66 -10.12 20.78 11.22
C LYS A 66 -8.71 21.30 11.37
N ASN A 67 -8.39 22.42 10.74
CA ASN A 67 -7.05 23.02 10.76
C ASN A 67 -5.95 21.99 10.42
N ASN A 68 -6.22 21.15 9.41
CA ASN A 68 -5.37 20.06 8.93
C ASN A 68 -5.12 18.91 9.93
N ASN A 69 -5.83 18.87 11.06
CA ASN A 69 -5.75 17.83 12.07
C ASN A 69 -7.03 17.00 12.10
N VAL A 70 -6.91 15.72 12.44
CA VAL A 70 -8.06 14.86 12.71
C VAL A 70 -8.77 15.39 13.95
N TYR A 71 -9.97 15.91 13.76
CA TYR A 71 -10.81 16.47 14.82
C TYR A 71 -11.74 15.41 15.41
N ASP A 72 -12.38 14.64 14.54
CA ASP A 72 -13.25 13.53 14.91
C ASP A 72 -13.02 12.36 13.95
N CYS A 73 -13.17 11.15 14.48
CA CYS A 73 -13.02 9.91 13.75
C CYS A 73 -13.96 8.86 14.33
N SER A 74 -14.96 8.47 13.55
CA SER A 74 -15.87 7.39 13.93
C SER A 74 -15.61 6.16 13.07
N ARG A 75 -15.56 4.98 13.70
CA ARG A 75 -15.17 3.73 13.06
C ARG A 75 -16.29 2.71 13.19
N ASP A 76 -16.62 2.08 12.08
CA ASP A 76 -17.42 0.86 12.00
C ASP A 76 -16.55 -0.29 11.46
N GLY A 77 -16.53 -1.41 12.16
CA GLY A 77 -15.65 -2.53 11.91
C GLY A 77 -14.25 -2.39 12.52
N TYR A 78 -13.41 -3.38 12.21
CA TYR A 78 -12.03 -3.44 12.70
C TYR A 78 -11.13 -3.61 11.49
N ASP A 79 -10.09 -2.79 11.38
CA ASP A 79 -8.96 -3.08 10.51
C ASP A 79 -7.82 -3.50 11.41
N GLY A 80 -7.39 -4.76 11.29
CA GLY A 80 -6.33 -5.31 12.13
C GLY A 80 -4.94 -4.75 11.84
N TYR A 81 -4.82 -3.87 10.84
CA TYR A 81 -3.53 -3.55 10.24
C TYR A 81 -3.12 -2.07 10.35
N GLU A 82 -4.02 -1.10 10.50
CA GLU A 82 -3.63 0.32 10.54
C GLU A 82 -4.49 1.25 11.42
N ASP A 83 -3.85 2.33 11.89
CA ASP A 83 -4.57 3.52 12.32
C ASP A 83 -5.18 4.22 11.10
N ASN A 84 -6.46 3.94 10.85
CA ASN A 84 -7.19 4.49 9.72
C ASN A 84 -7.74 5.91 9.98
N CYS A 85 -7.50 6.50 11.16
CA CYS A 85 -7.91 7.87 11.49
C CYS A 85 -6.81 8.86 11.07
N LYS A 86 -6.65 9.08 9.76
CA LYS A 86 -5.61 9.95 9.19
C LYS A 86 -6.25 11.07 8.36
N ASN A 87 -5.53 12.17 8.16
CA ASN A 87 -5.89 13.14 7.12
C ASN A 87 -5.42 12.63 5.73
N ILE A 88 -5.71 13.36 4.66
CA ILE A 88 -5.31 12.96 3.29
C ILE A 88 -3.79 12.81 3.15
N ASP A 89 -3.00 13.70 3.76
CA ASP A 89 -1.53 13.61 3.74
C ASP A 89 -1.06 12.27 4.33
N GLY A 90 -1.69 11.82 5.42
CA GLY A 90 -1.37 10.53 6.04
C GLY A 90 -1.64 9.31 5.15
N TYR A 91 -2.58 9.38 4.20
CA TYR A 91 -2.78 8.31 3.23
C TYR A 91 -1.76 8.34 2.10
N PHE A 92 -1.34 9.53 1.64
CA PHE A 92 -0.18 9.64 0.75
C PHE A 92 1.06 9.04 1.41
N ASP A 93 1.34 9.42 2.67
CA ASP A 93 2.48 8.91 3.42
C ASP A 93 2.41 7.39 3.61
N GLY A 94 1.22 6.84 3.87
CA GLY A 94 1.00 5.39 3.96
C GLY A 94 1.35 4.66 2.67
N ILE A 95 0.83 5.11 1.53
CA ILE A 95 1.12 4.52 0.21
C ILE A 95 2.62 4.59 -0.10
N LEU A 96 3.26 5.73 0.14
CA LEU A 96 4.68 5.91 -0.14
C LEU A 96 5.57 5.08 0.81
N SER A 97 5.20 5.02 2.10
CA SER A 97 5.89 4.18 3.08
C SER A 97 5.81 2.71 2.70
N PHE A 98 4.64 2.24 2.26
CA PHE A 98 4.47 0.88 1.76
C PHE A 98 5.38 0.60 0.55
N TYR A 99 5.41 1.49 -0.46
CA TYR A 99 6.33 1.35 -1.58
C TYR A 99 7.80 1.28 -1.11
N ASN A 100 8.23 2.20 -0.25
CA ASN A 100 9.62 2.25 0.23
C ASN A 100 10.00 1.02 1.07
N GLU A 101 9.05 0.47 1.81
CA GLU A 101 9.28 -0.71 2.64
C GLU A 101 9.43 -1.98 1.79
N TYR A 102 8.60 -2.17 0.76
CA TYR A 102 8.53 -3.45 0.05
C TYR A 102 9.26 -3.48 -1.29
N ASN A 103 9.49 -2.33 -1.92
CA ASN A 103 10.17 -2.26 -3.20
C ASN A 103 11.66 -2.65 -3.09
N GLY A 104 12.09 -3.60 -3.93
CA GLY A 104 13.46 -4.08 -3.95
C GLY A 104 13.78 -5.11 -2.86
N LYS A 105 12.81 -5.47 -2.01
CA LYS A 105 12.97 -6.60 -1.07
C LYS A 105 13.18 -7.89 -1.87
N SER A 106 14.03 -8.77 -1.32
CA SER A 106 14.35 -10.05 -1.93
C SER A 106 13.43 -11.14 -1.38
N TYR A 107 12.82 -11.90 -2.28
CA TYR A 107 11.88 -12.97 -1.94
C TYR A 107 12.30 -14.26 -2.63
N THR A 108 12.08 -15.38 -1.96
CA THR A 108 12.10 -16.72 -2.58
C THR A 108 10.79 -16.96 -3.33
N ASP A 109 10.78 -17.93 -4.25
CA ASP A 109 9.58 -18.28 -5.03
C ASP A 109 8.46 -18.92 -4.19
N GLN A 110 8.69 -19.15 -2.89
CA GLN A 110 7.73 -19.71 -1.93
C GLN A 110 7.05 -18.64 -1.07
N GLU A 111 7.49 -17.39 -1.16
CA GLU A 111 6.97 -16.28 -0.35
C GLU A 111 5.94 -15.46 -1.14
N MET A 112 4.96 -14.92 -0.42
CA MET A 112 4.09 -13.86 -0.94
C MET A 112 4.91 -12.58 -1.09
N PHE A 113 4.72 -11.86 -2.20
CA PHE A 113 5.33 -10.55 -2.39
C PHE A 113 4.43 -9.62 -3.22
N TYR A 114 4.49 -8.33 -2.93
CA TYR A 114 3.72 -7.31 -3.64
C TYR A 114 4.29 -7.03 -5.02
N THR A 115 3.41 -6.83 -6.01
CA THR A 115 3.79 -6.60 -7.41
C THR A 115 3.42 -5.21 -7.87
N ASP A 116 2.28 -4.69 -7.44
CA ASP A 116 1.74 -3.43 -7.95
C ASP A 116 1.14 -2.58 -6.83
N ILE A 117 1.32 -1.26 -6.94
CA ILE A 117 0.54 -0.26 -6.21
C ILE A 117 -0.21 0.56 -7.25
N VAL A 118 -1.52 0.42 -7.27
CA VAL A 118 -2.36 1.13 -8.23
C VAL A 118 -3.20 2.15 -7.47
N VAL A 119 -3.03 3.42 -7.83
CA VAL A 119 -3.74 4.54 -7.20
C VAL A 119 -4.57 5.27 -8.25
N LYS A 120 -5.84 5.50 -7.93
CA LYS A 120 -6.73 6.37 -8.66
C LYS A 120 -6.92 7.67 -7.88
N TYR A 121 -6.69 8.79 -8.54
CA TYR A 121 -6.77 10.11 -7.91
C TYR A 121 -8.09 10.81 -8.24
N ASN A 122 -8.57 11.61 -7.29
CA ASN A 122 -9.65 12.54 -7.52
C ASN A 122 -9.22 13.59 -8.56
N LYS A 123 -10.02 13.78 -9.61
CA LYS A 123 -9.67 14.66 -10.73
C LYS A 123 -9.62 16.14 -10.34
N GLU A 124 -10.40 16.57 -9.37
CA GLU A 124 -10.48 17.96 -8.94
C GLU A 124 -9.35 18.30 -7.97
N TYR A 125 -9.23 17.50 -6.91
CA TYR A 125 -8.37 17.81 -5.76
C TYR A 125 -7.03 17.06 -5.74
N GLY A 126 -6.87 15.98 -6.52
CA GLY A 126 -5.62 15.22 -6.60
C GLY A 126 -5.36 14.23 -5.45
N PHE A 127 -6.22 14.15 -4.43
CA PHE A 127 -6.07 13.13 -3.39
C PHE A 127 -6.34 11.70 -3.92
N PRO A 128 -5.80 10.63 -3.28
CA PRO A 128 -6.13 9.25 -3.64
C PRO A 128 -7.61 8.95 -3.36
N GLU A 129 -8.41 8.73 -4.40
CA GLU A 129 -9.81 8.33 -4.29
C GLU A 129 -9.94 6.82 -4.01
N SER A 130 -9.03 6.02 -4.58
CA SER A 130 -8.93 4.60 -4.27
C SER A 130 -7.54 4.07 -4.59
N TRP A 131 -7.09 3.05 -3.89
CA TRP A 131 -5.86 2.35 -4.21
C TRP A 131 -5.93 0.88 -3.80
N TYR A 132 -5.08 0.06 -4.41
CA TYR A 132 -4.92 -1.34 -4.00
C TYR A 132 -3.48 -1.80 -4.14
N TYR A 133 -3.17 -2.85 -3.39
CA TYR A 133 -1.89 -3.54 -3.42
C TYR A 133 -2.08 -4.93 -4.01
N ASP A 134 -1.51 -5.15 -5.20
CA ASP A 134 -1.51 -6.47 -5.83
C ASP A 134 -0.30 -7.28 -5.35
N TYR A 135 -0.43 -8.60 -5.34
CA TYR A 135 0.62 -9.49 -4.88
C TYR A 135 0.62 -10.82 -5.61
N TYR A 136 1.82 -11.37 -5.74
CA TYR A 136 2.01 -12.76 -6.05
C TYR A 136 1.85 -13.60 -4.79
N CYS A 137 1.03 -14.64 -4.86
CA CYS A 137 0.95 -15.68 -3.85
C CYS A 137 1.18 -17.05 -4.50
N PRO A 138 2.14 -17.86 -4.01
CA PRO A 138 2.33 -19.20 -4.54
C PRO A 138 1.08 -20.07 -4.29
N TYR A 139 0.75 -20.92 -5.27
CA TYR A 139 -0.50 -21.71 -5.42
C TYR A 139 -1.02 -22.47 -4.18
N ASN A 140 -0.22 -22.63 -3.12
CA ASN A 140 -0.57 -23.36 -1.90
C ASN A 140 -1.10 -22.45 -0.76
N LEU A 141 -1.11 -21.14 -0.95
CA LEU A 141 -1.49 -20.13 0.06
C LEU A 141 -2.58 -19.18 -0.46
N ALA A 142 -3.45 -19.63 -1.36
CA ALA A 142 -4.53 -18.80 -1.89
C ALA A 142 -5.42 -18.31 -0.74
N VAL A 143 -5.18 -17.06 -0.33
CA VAL A 143 -6.07 -16.30 0.50
C VAL A 143 -6.68 -15.27 -0.43
N ASP A 144 -7.97 -15.42 -0.73
CA ASP A 144 -8.73 -14.34 -1.36
C ASP A 144 -8.61 -13.11 -0.46
N GLY A 145 -7.88 -12.10 -0.92
CA GLY A 145 -7.71 -10.89 -0.16
C GLY A 145 -7.08 -9.84 -1.02
N ASN A 146 -7.89 -9.08 -1.75
CA ASN A 146 -7.40 -7.80 -2.27
C ASN A 146 -7.39 -6.81 -1.10
N PHE A 147 -6.34 -6.01 -1.01
CA PHE A 147 -6.29 -4.88 -0.08
C PHE A 147 -6.77 -3.65 -0.84
N ASP A 148 -8.09 -3.49 -0.96
CA ASP A 148 -8.69 -2.39 -1.69
C ASP A 148 -9.09 -1.27 -0.74
N PHE A 149 -8.65 -0.06 -1.00
CA PHE A 149 -8.91 1.11 -0.18
C PHE A 149 -9.64 2.18 -0.97
N LYS A 150 -10.48 2.96 -0.28
CA LYS A 150 -11.28 4.00 -0.91
C LYS A 150 -11.53 5.19 0.00
N ILE A 151 -11.40 6.38 -0.54
CA ILE A 151 -11.93 7.64 0.02
C ILE A 151 -13.19 8.02 -0.75
N SER A 152 -14.24 8.36 -0.02
CA SER A 152 -15.56 8.73 -0.56
C SER A 152 -16.21 9.80 0.29
N ASN A 153 -17.34 10.35 -0.17
CA ASN A 153 -18.08 11.41 0.55
C ASN A 153 -17.19 12.60 0.95
N PHE A 154 -16.20 12.93 0.12
CA PHE A 154 -15.33 14.06 0.38
C PHE A 154 -16.13 15.35 0.25
N ASP A 155 -16.10 16.18 1.28
CA ASP A 155 -16.77 17.47 1.29
C ASP A 155 -15.92 18.53 2.00
N LEU A 156 -15.86 19.72 1.41
CA LEU A 156 -15.18 20.86 2.00
C LEU A 156 -16.10 21.49 3.05
N THR A 157 -15.65 21.50 4.30
CA THR A 157 -16.38 22.21 5.35
C THR A 157 -15.81 23.62 5.43
N GLY A 158 -16.64 24.64 5.25
CA GLY A 158 -16.25 26.02 5.54
C GLY A 158 -15.80 26.16 7.01
N ASP A 159 -15.02 27.22 7.27
CA ASP A 159 -14.61 27.61 8.62
C ASP A 159 -15.79 27.86 9.56
#